data_AF-A0A259LJH5-F1
#
_entry.id   AF-A0A259LJH5-F1
#
_cell.length_a   1.000
_cell.length_b   1.000
_cell.length_c   1.000
_cell.angle_alpha   90.00
_cell.angle_beta   90.00
_cell.angle_gamma   90.00
#
_symmetry.space_group_name_H-M   'P 1'
#
loop_
_entity.id
_entity.type
_entity.pdbx_description
1 polymer ?
#
loop_
_entity_poly.entity_id
_entity_poly.type
_entity_poly.pdbx_seq_one_letter_code
_entity_poly.pdbx_strand_id
1 'polypeptide(L)'
;MKKVTAAPEAPRDCPLCPRLVAYREAVRAKEPSWFNGAVPSFGNDTAELLIVGLAPGVTGANRTGRPFTGDWAGDLLYATLDKFG
;
A
#
# COMPACT_ATOMS: atom_id res chain seq x y z
N MET A 1 17.40 2.74 23.34
CA MET A 1 16.42 2.58 22.22
C MET A 1 15.61 1.32 22.48
N LYS A 2 14.27 1.42 22.59
CA LYS A 2 13.43 0.22 22.75
C LYS A 2 13.46 -0.58 21.44
N LYS A 3 13.89 -1.84 21.52
CA LYS A 3 13.81 -2.78 20.39
C LYS A 3 12.33 -3.00 20.09
N VAL A 4 11.86 -2.48 18.95
CA VAL A 4 10.53 -2.84 18.43
C VAL A 4 10.66 -4.25 17.86
N THR A 5 9.94 -5.21 18.46
CA THR A 5 9.94 -6.63 18.05
C THR A 5 8.89 -6.94 16.97
N ALA A 6 8.22 -5.92 16.44
CA ALA A 6 7.20 -6.09 15.41
C ALA A 6 7.86 -6.27 14.03
N ALA A 7 7.28 -7.16 13.22
CA ALA A 7 7.62 -7.23 11.80
C ALA A 7 7.37 -5.86 11.13
N PRO A 8 8.18 -5.46 10.15
CA PRO A 8 8.07 -4.15 9.51
C PRO A 8 6.74 -3.99 8.74
N GLU A 9 6.21 -5.10 8.23
CA GLU A 9 4.95 -5.14 7.49
C GLU A 9 3.79 -5.55 8.39
N ALA A 10 2.67 -4.83 8.25
CA ALA A 10 1.43 -5.25 8.88
C ALA A 10 0.87 -6.50 8.17
N PRO A 11 0.24 -7.45 8.90
CA PRO A 11 -0.54 -8.51 8.26
C PRO A 11 -1.59 -7.91 7.32
N ARG A 12 -1.88 -8.58 6.20
CA ARG A 12 -2.87 -8.12 5.22
C ARG A 12 -4.19 -7.71 5.89
N ASP A 13 -4.69 -8.52 6.80
CA ASP A 13 -5.96 -8.28 7.51
C ASP A 13 -5.73 -7.67 8.92
N CYS A 14 -4.68 -6.86 9.08
CA CYS A 14 -4.36 -6.18 10.34
C CYS A 14 -5.58 -5.40 10.90
N PRO A 15 -6.02 -5.71 12.14
CA PRO A 15 -7.28 -5.20 12.69
C PRO A 15 -7.12 -3.90 13.50
N LEU A 16 -5.89 -3.38 13.65
CA LEU A 16 -5.57 -2.34 14.65
C LEU A 16 -6.29 -1.00 14.45
N CYS A 17 -6.81 -0.73 13.25
CA CYS A 17 -7.45 0.54 12.90
C CYS A 17 -8.94 0.31 12.57
N PRO A 18 -9.86 0.33 13.55
CA PRO A 18 -11.27 -0.04 13.34
C PRO A 18 -11.95 0.72 12.19
N ARG A 19 -11.67 2.03 12.06
CA ARG A 19 -12.19 2.84 10.95
C ARG A 19 -11.73 2.36 9.57
N LEU A 20 -10.47 1.95 9.44
CA LEU A 20 -9.90 1.45 8.18
C LEU A 20 -10.35 0.02 7.88
N VAL A 21 -10.57 -0.79 8.92
CA VAL A 21 -11.18 -2.12 8.77
C VAL A 21 -12.60 -1.97 8.26
N ALA A 22 -13.43 -1.15 8.89
CA ALA A 22 -14.80 -0.90 8.41
C ALA A 22 -14.82 -0.40 6.95
N TYR A 23 -13.91 0.50 6.61
CA TYR A 23 -13.77 1.00 5.24
C TYR A 23 -13.40 -0.11 4.25
N ARG A 24 -12.36 -0.90 4.51
CA ARG A 24 -11.93 -1.96 3.58
C ARG A 24 -12.97 -3.06 3.44
N GLU A 25 -13.71 -3.40 4.50
CA GLU A 25 -14.80 -4.38 4.44
C GLU A 25 -15.96 -3.88 3.56
N ALA A 26 -16.30 -2.59 3.68
CA ALA A 26 -17.29 -1.97 2.80
C ALA A 26 -16.87 -1.95 1.33
N VAL A 27 -15.57 -1.78 1.04
CA VAL A 27 -15.05 -1.88 -0.33
C VAL A 27 -15.00 -3.34 -0.79
N ARG A 28 -14.56 -4.28 0.06
CA ARG A 28 -14.51 -5.72 -0.23
C ARG A 28 -15.89 -6.29 -0.57
N ALA A 29 -16.94 -5.82 0.09
CA ALA A 29 -18.31 -6.23 -0.24
C ALA A 29 -18.74 -5.79 -1.65
N LYS A 30 -18.23 -4.65 -2.13
CA LYS A 30 -18.51 -4.13 -3.49
C LYS A 30 -17.59 -4.75 -4.54
N GLU A 31 -16.33 -4.96 -4.16
CA GLU A 31 -15.23 -5.34 -5.05
C GLU A 31 -14.45 -6.53 -4.44
N PRO A 32 -15.05 -7.73 -4.40
CA PRO A 32 -14.49 -8.86 -3.66
C PRO A 32 -13.19 -9.42 -4.26
N SER A 33 -12.93 -9.15 -5.54
CA SER A 33 -11.72 -9.59 -6.24
C SER A 33 -10.51 -8.67 -5.99
N TRP A 34 -10.71 -7.49 -5.38
CA TRP A 34 -9.64 -6.54 -5.12
C TRP A 34 -8.81 -6.93 -3.89
N PHE A 35 -7.61 -6.37 -3.78
CA PHE A 35 -6.68 -6.69 -2.70
C PHE A 35 -7.27 -6.43 -1.30
N ASN A 36 -7.91 -5.27 -1.08
CA ASN A 36 -8.69 -4.92 0.13
C ASN A 36 -7.98 -5.21 1.46
N GLY A 37 -6.70 -4.86 1.58
CA GLY A 37 -5.87 -5.17 2.75
C GLY A 37 -4.82 -4.10 3.04
N ALA A 38 -4.02 -4.34 4.08
CA ALA A 38 -2.79 -3.59 4.32
C ALA A 38 -1.83 -3.88 3.16
N VAL A 39 -1.57 -2.85 2.34
CA VAL A 39 -0.71 -2.97 1.16
C VAL A 39 0.74 -3.08 1.61
N PRO A 40 1.46 -4.15 1.25
CA PRO A 40 2.85 -4.31 1.65
C PRO A 40 3.74 -3.31 0.91
N SER A 41 4.90 -2.99 1.48
CA SER A 41 5.95 -2.30 0.74
C SER A 41 6.38 -3.09 -0.51
N PHE A 42 6.86 -2.38 -1.53
CA PHE A 42 7.36 -2.95 -2.77
C PHE A 42 8.67 -2.28 -3.16
N GLY A 43 9.67 -3.06 -3.56
CA GLY A 43 10.96 -2.58 -4.01
C GLY A 43 12.08 -3.58 -3.73
N ASN A 44 13.31 -3.14 -3.99
CA ASN A 44 14.52 -3.88 -3.63
C ASN A 44 14.83 -3.66 -2.14
N ASP A 45 15.21 -4.70 -1.41
CA ASP A 45 15.60 -4.63 0.01
C ASP A 45 16.95 -3.92 0.21
N THR A 46 17.76 -3.80 -0.85
CA THR A 46 18.99 -3.01 -0.88
C THR A 46 18.82 -1.63 -1.52
N ALA A 47 17.59 -1.12 -1.65
CA ALA A 47 17.36 0.20 -2.24
C ALA A 47 17.93 1.33 -1.36
N GLU A 48 18.59 2.31 -1.99
CA GLU A 48 19.17 3.48 -1.30
C GLU A 48 18.17 4.65 -1.18
N LEU A 49 17.07 4.61 -1.93
CA LEU A 49 16.00 5.62 -1.92
C LEU A 49 14.68 4.98 -1.49
N LEU A 50 14.06 5.55 -0.45
CA LEU A 50 12.73 5.16 0.02
C LEU A 50 11.71 6.26 -0.28
N ILE A 51 10.66 5.91 -1.01
CA ILE A 51 9.51 6.79 -1.28
C ILE A 51 8.36 6.38 -0.36
N VAL A 52 7.96 7.28 0.54
CA VAL A 52 6.86 7.06 1.48
C VAL A 52 5.64 7.87 1.05
N GLY A 53 4.57 7.17 0.70
CA GLY A 53 3.27 7.76 0.41
C GLY A 53 2.41 7.99 1.65
N LEU A 54 1.25 8.64 1.47
CA LEU A 54 0.31 8.90 2.55
C LEU A 54 -0.54 7.66 2.92
N ALA A 55 -1.25 7.09 1.95
CA ALA A 55 -2.14 5.94 2.14
C ALA A 55 -2.52 5.30 0.79
N PRO A 56 -2.98 4.03 0.77
CA PRO A 56 -3.52 3.40 -0.44
C PRO A 56 -4.75 4.12 -0.99
N GLY A 57 -4.70 4.51 -2.27
CA GLY A 57 -5.88 4.94 -3.01
C GLY A 57 -6.87 3.80 -3.24
N VAL A 58 -8.17 4.08 -3.22
CA VAL A 58 -9.23 3.05 -3.29
C VAL A 58 -9.18 2.22 -4.58
N THR A 59 -8.99 2.88 -5.74
CA THR A 59 -8.87 2.22 -7.06
C THR A 59 -7.43 1.90 -7.45
N GLY A 60 -6.46 2.48 -6.74
CA GLY A 60 -5.03 2.22 -6.91
C GLY A 60 -4.58 1.06 -6.02
N ALA A 61 -3.71 1.35 -5.06
CA ALA A 61 -3.07 0.32 -4.25
C ALA A 61 -4.05 -0.56 -3.44
N ASN A 62 -5.23 -0.06 -3.03
CA ASN A 62 -6.25 -0.90 -2.37
C ASN A 62 -6.84 -1.95 -3.33
N ARG A 63 -6.89 -1.64 -4.63
CA ARG A 63 -7.31 -2.57 -5.67
C ARG A 63 -6.18 -3.54 -6.05
N THR A 64 -5.00 -2.98 -6.32
CA THR A 64 -3.88 -3.70 -6.96
C THR A 64 -2.98 -4.43 -5.98
N GLY A 65 -2.97 -4.05 -4.70
CA GLY A 65 -2.08 -4.61 -3.70
C GLY A 65 -0.62 -4.19 -3.83
N ARG A 66 -0.32 -3.18 -4.68
CA ARG A 66 1.02 -2.63 -4.87
C ARG A 66 0.98 -1.11 -4.66
N PRO A 67 1.89 -0.52 -3.85
CA PRO A 67 1.97 0.93 -3.67
C PRO A 67 2.03 1.66 -5.01
N PHE A 68 1.37 2.83 -5.09
CA PHE A 68 1.39 3.70 -6.27
C PHE A 68 1.03 2.99 -7.59
N THR A 69 0.15 2.00 -7.59
CA THR A 69 -0.20 1.25 -8.81
C THR A 69 -1.70 1.29 -9.07
N GLY A 70 -2.10 1.69 -10.28
CA GLY A 70 -3.51 1.67 -10.73
C GLY A 70 -4.28 2.97 -10.48
N ASP A 71 -3.57 4.07 -10.18
CA ASP A 71 -4.12 5.42 -10.08
C ASP A 71 -3.13 6.45 -10.64
N TRP A 72 -3.58 7.70 -10.77
CA TRP A 72 -2.79 8.78 -11.38
C TRP A 72 -1.50 9.12 -10.62
N ALA A 73 -1.47 8.90 -9.30
CA ALA A 73 -0.26 9.11 -8.52
C ALA A 73 0.84 8.14 -8.96
N GLY A 74 0.45 6.89 -9.26
CA GLY A 74 1.31 5.89 -9.86
C GLY A 74 1.82 6.24 -11.25
N ASP A 75 0.93 6.69 -12.12
CA ASP A 75 1.27 7.06 -13.50
C ASP A 75 2.36 8.13 -13.54
N LEU A 76 2.22 9.16 -12.71
CA LEU A 76 3.23 10.21 -12.58
C LEU A 76 4.52 9.69 -11.95
N LEU A 77 4.42 8.97 -10.83
CA LEU A 77 5.60 8.53 -10.08
C LEU A 77 6.47 7.59 -10.91
N TYR A 78 5.89 6.53 -11.46
CA TYR A 78 6.66 5.52 -12.19
C TYR A 78 7.24 6.06 -13.49
N ALA A 79 6.53 6.93 -14.21
CA ALA A 79 7.09 7.59 -15.39
C ALA A 79 8.26 8.54 -15.01
N THR A 80 8.20 9.18 -13.84
CA THR A 80 9.27 10.04 -13.35
C THR A 80 10.50 9.22 -12.97
N LEU A 81 10.32 8.12 -12.23
CA LEU A 81 11.40 7.19 -11.87
C LEU A 81 12.04 6.57 -13.11
N ASP A 82 11.24 6.13 -14.09
CA ASP A 82 11.76 5.59 -15.35
C ASP A 82 12.63 6.63 -16.09
N LYS A 83 12.25 7.90 -16.03
CA LYS A 83 12.97 9.00 -16.68
C LYS A 83 14.26 9.41 -15.96
N PHE A 84 14.31 9.32 -14.62
CA PHE A 84 15.38 9.93 -13.83
C PHE A 84 16.19 8.95 -12.95
N GLY A 85 15.71 7.72 -12.73
CA GLY A 85 16.31 6.72 -11.85
C GLY A 85 15.66 6.67 -10.47
#